data_AF-A0A126P110-F1
#
_entry.id   AF-A0A126P110-F1
#
_cell.length_a   1.000
_cell.length_b   1.000
_cell.length_c   1.000
_cell.angle_alpha   90.00
_cell.angle_beta   90.00
_cell.angle_gamma   90.00
#
_symmetry.space_group_name_H-M   'P 1'
#
loop_
_entity.id
_entity.type
_entity.pdbx_description
1 polymer ?
#
loop_
_entity_poly.entity_id
_entity_poly.type
_entity_poly.pdbx_seq_one_letter_code
_entity_poly.pdbx_strand_id
1 'polypeptide(L)'
;MLMYITRFNLALARLGIPPETLPSNQRVEFQSAGVKAGRTPHEAALVLLADLSDTIRAGATPAPIPRWVKRGKVDLADAAVETAIGDIGWDPEDFRSYAASEGTGQLNWRYKPQSQ
;
A
#
# COMPACT_ATOMS: atom_id res chain seq x y z
N MET A 1 -9.22 -14.86 10.10
CA MET A 1 -9.92 -14.05 9.08
C MET A 1 -10.38 -12.69 9.62
N LEU A 2 -11.16 -12.61 10.71
CA LEU A 2 -11.67 -11.33 11.24
C LEU A 2 -10.58 -10.25 11.45
N MET A 3 -9.46 -10.62 12.07
CA MET A 3 -8.34 -9.70 12.33
C MET A 3 -7.65 -9.21 11.05
N TYR A 4 -7.67 -10.02 9.97
CA TYR A 4 -7.12 -9.64 8.67
C TYR A 4 -7.96 -8.53 8.06
N ILE A 5 -9.29 -8.72 8.02
CA ILE A 5 -10.27 -7.76 7.49
C ILE A 5 -10.12 -6.41 8.21
N THR A 6 -10.09 -6.41 9.55
CA THR A 6 -9.94 -5.16 10.32
C THR A 6 -8.62 -4.45 10.02
N ARG A 7 -7.50 -5.19 9.94
CA ARG A 7 -6.18 -4.61 9.65
C ARG A 7 -6.06 -4.10 8.22
N PHE A 8 -6.71 -4.78 7.27
CA PHE A 8 -6.78 -4.37 5.87
C PHE A 8 -7.53 -3.04 5.73
N ASN A 9 -8.73 -2.96 6.31
CA ASN A 9 -9.53 -1.74 6.30
C ASN A 9 -8.81 -0.57 6.99
N LEU A 10 -8.10 -0.85 8.09
CA LEU A 10 -7.26 0.16 8.76
C LEU A 10 -6.07 0.59 7.90
N ALA A 11 -5.48 -0.32 7.11
CA ALA A 11 -4.40 0.02 6.18
C ALA A 11 -4.91 0.94 5.08
N LEU A 12 -6.05 0.64 4.46
CA LEU A 12 -6.70 1.51 3.47
C LEU A 12 -6.96 2.92 4.05
N ALA A 13 -7.56 3.01 5.24
CA ALA A 13 -7.84 4.29 5.87
C ALA A 13 -6.55 5.10 6.10
N ARG A 14 -5.44 4.43 6.45
CA ARG A 14 -4.13 5.09 6.62
C ARG A 14 -3.49 5.53 5.32
N LEU A 15 -3.81 4.88 4.20
CA LEU A 15 -3.45 5.33 2.86
C LEU A 15 -4.36 6.48 2.37
N GLY A 16 -5.30 6.94 3.20
CA GLY A 16 -6.24 8.00 2.84
C GLY A 16 -7.49 7.50 2.11
N ILE A 17 -7.71 6.19 2.06
CA ILE A 17 -8.86 5.56 1.40
C ILE A 17 -9.84 5.04 2.46
N PRO A 18 -10.93 5.76 2.78
CA PRO A 18 -11.92 5.26 3.73
C PRO A 18 -12.57 3.98 3.17
N PRO A 19 -12.56 2.84 3.88
CA PRO A 19 -13.02 1.57 3.33
C PRO A 19 -14.45 1.61 2.76
N GLU A 20 -15.33 2.40 3.37
CA GLU A 20 -16.73 2.62 2.99
C GLU A 20 -16.92 3.25 1.60
N THR A 21 -15.88 3.88 1.04
CA THR A 21 -15.95 4.43 -0.33
C THR A 21 -15.77 3.36 -1.41
N LEU A 22 -15.35 2.16 -1.02
CA LEU A 22 -15.13 1.04 -1.92
C LEU A 22 -16.31 0.06 -1.92
N PRO A 23 -16.54 -0.66 -3.02
CA PRO A 23 -17.46 -1.80 -3.03
C PRO A 23 -17.02 -2.91 -2.08
N SER A 24 -17.97 -3.50 -1.35
CA SER A 24 -17.65 -4.57 -0.37
C SER A 24 -17.11 -5.84 -1.03
N ASN A 25 -17.63 -6.20 -2.21
CA ASN A 25 -17.16 -7.33 -3.00
C ASN A 25 -15.69 -7.16 -3.42
N GLN A 26 -15.30 -5.96 -3.89
CA GLN A 26 -13.91 -5.68 -4.27
C GLN A 26 -13.00 -5.81 -3.05
N ARG A 27 -13.35 -5.23 -1.89
CA ARG A 27 -12.53 -5.40 -0.67
C ARG A 27 -12.38 -6.87 -0.28
N VAL A 28 -13.45 -7.66 -0.33
CA VAL A 28 -13.44 -9.09 0.02
C VAL A 28 -12.57 -9.90 -0.94
N GLU A 29 -12.61 -9.58 -2.23
CA GLU A 29 -11.77 -10.20 -3.25
C GLU A 29 -10.29 -10.03 -2.94
N PHE A 30 -9.83 -8.79 -2.74
CA PHE A 30 -8.42 -8.51 -2.43
C PHE A 30 -7.99 -9.03 -1.06
N GLN A 31 -8.87 -9.02 -0.07
CA GLN A 31 -8.60 -9.68 1.22
C GLN A 31 -8.38 -11.19 1.04
N SER A 32 -9.23 -11.84 0.24
CA SER A 32 -9.13 -13.28 -0.02
C SER A 32 -7.90 -13.63 -0.84
N ALA A 33 -7.61 -12.84 -1.88
CA ALA A 33 -6.41 -12.98 -2.71
C ALA A 33 -5.13 -12.77 -1.88
N GLY A 34 -5.11 -11.76 -1.01
CA GLY A 34 -4.01 -11.50 -0.10
C GLY A 34 -3.73 -12.67 0.84
N VAL A 35 -4.77 -13.23 1.47
CA VAL A 35 -4.63 -14.43 2.33
C VAL A 35 -4.09 -15.62 1.54
N LYS A 36 -4.60 -15.89 0.34
CA LYS A 36 -4.13 -17.00 -0.51
C LYS A 36 -2.67 -16.83 -0.93
N ALA A 37 -2.24 -15.61 -1.20
CA ALA A 37 -0.87 -15.29 -1.59
C ALA A 37 0.09 -15.17 -0.39
N GLY A 38 -0.38 -15.35 0.86
CA GLY A 38 0.45 -15.18 2.05
C GLY A 38 0.79 -13.72 2.40
N ARG A 39 0.13 -12.75 1.76
CA ARG A 39 0.37 -11.31 1.97
C ARG A 39 -0.20 -10.80 3.27
N THR A 40 0.48 -9.84 3.88
CA THR A 40 -0.06 -9.11 5.01
C THR A 40 -1.26 -8.26 4.59
N PRO A 41 -2.12 -7.83 5.55
CA PRO A 41 -3.21 -6.92 5.25
C PRO A 41 -2.78 -5.57 4.66
N HIS A 42 -1.53 -5.14 4.90
CA HIS A 42 -1.03 -3.85 4.39
C HIS A 42 -0.63 -3.98 2.92
N GLU A 43 0.03 -5.08 2.58
CA GLU A 43 0.39 -5.42 1.19
C GLU A 43 -0.85 -5.61 0.32
N ALA A 44 -1.83 -6.38 0.82
CA ALA A 44 -3.09 -6.53 0.09
C ALA A 44 -3.82 -5.19 -0.12
N ALA A 45 -3.72 -4.26 0.83
CA ALA A 45 -4.30 -2.92 0.68
C ALA A 45 -3.55 -2.08 -0.38
N LEU A 46 -2.23 -2.21 -0.48
CA LEU A 46 -1.43 -1.57 -1.54
C LEU A 46 -1.78 -2.14 -2.92
N VAL A 47 -1.93 -3.46 -3.03
CA VAL A 47 -2.33 -4.11 -4.28
C VAL A 47 -3.76 -3.70 -4.68
N LEU A 48 -4.69 -3.58 -3.73
CA LEU A 48 -6.01 -3.01 -4.02
C LEU A 48 -5.88 -1.57 -4.52
N LEU A 49 -5.09 -0.73 -3.84
CA LEU A 49 -4.93 0.67 -4.20
C LEU A 49 -4.42 0.83 -5.64
N ALA A 50 -3.50 -0.02 -6.08
CA ALA A 50 -3.01 -0.03 -7.45
C ALA A 50 -4.11 -0.40 -8.48
N ASP A 51 -5.12 -1.18 -8.11
CA ASP A 51 -6.27 -1.52 -8.97
C ASP A 51 -7.34 -0.41 -9.05
N LEU A 52 -7.27 0.60 -8.17
CA LEU A 52 -8.23 1.70 -8.17
C LEU A 52 -7.98 2.70 -9.30
N SER A 53 -9.00 3.52 -9.59
CA SER A 53 -8.89 4.57 -10.59
C SER A 53 -7.80 5.60 -10.26
N ASP A 54 -7.25 6.23 -11.29
CA ASP A 54 -6.23 7.29 -11.16
C ASP A 54 -6.64 8.38 -10.17
N THR A 55 -7.90 8.79 -10.19
CA THR A 55 -8.45 9.80 -9.28
C THR A 55 -8.31 9.40 -7.82
N ILE A 56 -8.55 8.13 -7.49
CA ILE A 56 -8.43 7.64 -6.12
C ILE A 56 -6.95 7.47 -5.75
N ARG A 57 -6.13 6.95 -6.67
CA ARG A 57 -4.67 6.80 -6.46
C ARG A 57 -3.99 8.15 -6.19
N ALA A 58 -4.35 9.19 -6.93
CA ALA A 58 -3.82 10.54 -6.75
C ALA A 58 -4.16 11.15 -5.37
N GLY A 59 -5.26 10.72 -4.75
CA GLY A 59 -5.64 11.13 -3.40
C GLY A 59 -4.99 10.33 -2.27
N ALA A 60 -4.29 9.23 -2.59
CA ALA A 60 -3.68 8.37 -1.59
C ALA A 60 -2.38 8.96 -1.03
N THR A 61 -2.02 8.55 0.19
CA THR A 61 -0.78 8.99 0.85
C THR A 61 0.21 7.86 1.08
N PRO A 62 1.49 8.01 0.69
CA PRO A 62 2.53 7.03 0.96
C PRO A 62 3.09 7.11 2.40
N ALA A 63 2.71 8.12 3.17
CA ALA A 63 3.27 8.41 4.50
C ALA A 63 3.35 7.22 5.48
N PRO A 64 2.41 6.26 5.54
CA PRO A 64 2.51 5.14 6.47
C PRO A 64 3.46 4.01 6.00
N ILE A 65 3.76 3.92 4.70
CA ILE A 65 4.51 2.80 4.08
C ILE A 65 5.89 2.60 4.68
N PRO A 66 6.74 3.64 4.87
CA PRO A 66 8.10 3.42 5.39
C PRO A 66 8.12 2.75 6.76
N ARG A 67 7.15 3.11 7.62
CA ARG A 67 6.99 2.48 8.93
C ARG A 67 6.50 1.04 8.81
N TRP A 68 5.71 0.71 7.79
CA TRP A 68 5.26 -0.66 7.54
C TRP A 68 6.42 -1.53 7.05
N VAL A 69 7.23 -1.02 6.13
CA VAL A 69 8.45 -1.68 5.64
C VAL A 69 9.42 -1.94 6.80
N LYS A 70 9.76 -0.90 7.59
CA LYS A 70 10.64 -1.04 8.77
C LYS A 70 10.13 -2.06 9.81
N ARG A 71 8.82 -2.31 9.86
CA ARG A 71 8.19 -3.27 10.78
C ARG A 71 7.93 -4.65 10.16
N GLY A 72 8.42 -4.91 8.94
CA GLY A 72 8.19 -6.17 8.23
C GLY A 72 6.72 -6.43 7.90
N LYS A 73 5.93 -5.37 7.75
CA LYS A 73 4.51 -5.46 7.36
C LYS A 73 4.30 -5.31 5.86
N VAL A 74 5.29 -4.77 5.18
CA VAL A 74 5.33 -4.64 3.72
C VAL A 74 6.70 -5.14 3.31
N ASP A 75 6.72 -6.24 2.56
CA ASP A 75 7.90 -6.76 1.91
C ASP A 75 7.99 -6.17 0.49
N LEU A 76 9.02 -5.35 0.28
CA LEU A 76 9.29 -4.73 -1.02
C LEU A 76 10.00 -5.69 -2.00
N ALA A 77 10.29 -6.93 -1.60
CA ALA A 77 10.76 -7.98 -2.51
C ALA A 77 9.59 -8.80 -3.11
N ASP A 78 8.36 -8.66 -2.61
CA ASP A 78 7.18 -9.21 -3.29
C ASP A 78 6.94 -8.40 -4.57
N ALA A 79 7.13 -9.04 -5.72
CA ALA A 79 7.03 -8.40 -7.03
C ALA A 79 5.66 -7.71 -7.26
N ALA A 80 4.56 -8.25 -6.73
CA ALA A 80 3.25 -7.62 -6.87
C ALA A 80 3.12 -6.35 -6.02
N VAL A 81 3.75 -6.33 -4.84
CA VAL A 81 3.79 -5.15 -3.97
C VAL A 81 4.67 -4.07 -4.58
N GLU A 82 5.84 -4.44 -5.10
CA GLU A 82 6.74 -3.52 -5.80
C GLU A 82 6.07 -2.91 -7.03
N THR A 83 5.41 -3.75 -7.85
CA THR A 83 4.66 -3.30 -9.03
C THR A 83 3.52 -2.36 -8.62
N ALA A 84 2.74 -2.74 -7.61
CA ALA A 84 1.63 -1.91 -7.12
C ALA A 84 2.10 -0.52 -6.67
N ILE A 85 3.23 -0.44 -5.96
CA ILE A 85 3.81 0.85 -5.56
C ILE A 85 4.18 1.70 -6.78
N GLY A 86 4.81 1.09 -7.79
CA GLY A 86 5.16 1.77 -9.05
C GLY A 86 3.93 2.25 -9.83
N ASP A 87 2.86 1.44 -9.90
CA ASP A 87 1.61 1.77 -10.59
C ASP A 87 0.86 2.94 -9.92
N ILE A 88 1.05 3.13 -8.62
CA ILE A 88 0.51 4.29 -7.88
C ILE A 88 1.33 5.57 -8.17
N GLY A 89 2.52 5.46 -8.77
CA GLY A 89 3.43 6.58 -9.03
C GLY A 89 4.34 6.91 -7.85
N TRP A 90 4.62 5.91 -7.00
CA TRP A 90 5.58 6.00 -5.90
C TRP A 90 6.84 5.17 -6.21
N ASP A 91 7.95 5.49 -5.55
CA ASP A 91 9.23 4.82 -5.78
C ASP A 91 9.53 3.80 -4.65
N PRO A 92 9.60 2.48 -4.95
CA PRO A 92 10.00 1.46 -3.98
C PRO A 92 11.36 1.72 -3.33
N GLU A 93 12.33 2.28 -4.06
CA GLU A 93 13.69 2.54 -3.55
C GLU A 93 13.70 3.63 -2.47
N ASP A 94 12.82 4.63 -2.56
CA ASP A 94 12.66 5.65 -1.51
C ASP A 94 12.25 5.00 -0.18
N PHE A 95 11.36 3.99 -0.23
CA PHE A 95 10.94 3.26 0.97
C PHE A 95 12.01 2.33 1.52
N ARG A 96 12.77 1.66 0.65
CA ARG A 96 13.94 0.82 1.04
C ARG A 96 14.99 1.68 1.74
N SER A 97 15.33 2.81 1.12
CA SER A 97 16.31 3.77 1.65
C SER A 97 15.87 4.33 3.01
N TYR A 98 14.58 4.66 3.18
CA TYR A 98 14.08 5.07 4.49
C TYR A 98 14.21 3.99 5.54
N ALA A 99 13.81 2.76 5.21
CA ALA A 99 13.81 1.65 6.15
C ALA A 99 15.24 1.28 6.59
N ALA A 100 16.22 1.44 5.69
CA ALA A 100 17.64 1.27 5.95
C ALA A 100 18.24 2.44 6.76
N SER A 101 17.75 3.67 6.59
CA SER A 101 18.13 4.79 7.46
C SER A 101 17.56 4.57 8.87
N GLU A 102 18.24 5.05 9.92
CA GLU A 102 17.76 4.92 11.31
C GLU A 102 16.37 5.56 11.57
N GLY A 103 15.76 6.21 10.57
CA GLY A 103 14.40 6.75 10.61
C GLY A 103 14.33 8.22 11.01
N THR A 104 15.42 8.97 10.81
CA THR A 104 15.57 10.37 11.21
C THR A 104 15.34 11.38 10.08
N GLY A 105 15.21 10.94 8.82
CA GLY A 105 14.98 11.81 7.67
C GLY A 105 13.51 11.92 7.28
N GLN A 106 12.98 13.15 7.22
CA GLN A 106 11.64 13.41 6.67
C GLN A 106 11.72 13.24 5.14
N LEU A 107 11.06 12.23 4.58
CA LEU A 107 11.00 12.06 3.11
C LEU A 107 10.01 13.05 2.50
N ASN A 108 10.50 13.84 1.54
CA ASN A 108 9.68 14.69 0.69
C ASN A 108 9.05 13.84 -0.41
N TRP A 109 7.86 13.30 -0.13
CA TRP A 109 7.07 12.53 -1.08
C TRP A 109 6.65 13.43 -2.26
N ARG A 110 7.32 13.28 -3.41
CA ARG A 110 6.87 13.89 -4.67
C ARG A 110 6.18 12.83 -5.50
N TYR A 111 4.86 12.95 -5.64
CA TYR A 111 4.09 12.18 -6.62
C TYR A 111 4.67 12.43 -8.01
N LYS A 112 5.06 11.36 -8.71
CA LYS A 112 5.51 11.41 -10.10
C LYS A 112 4.48 10.65 -10.95
N PRO A 113 3.62 11.34 -11.71
CA PRO A 113 2.74 10.64 -12.65
C PRO A 113 3.60 9.90 -13.68
N GLN A 114 3.25 8.64 -13.99
CA GLN A 114 3.91 7.88 -15.05
C GLN A 114 3.78 8.66 -16.36
N SER A 115 4.93 9.02 -16.95
CA SER A 115 4.98 9.64 -18.27
C SER A 115 4.75 8.53 -19.30
N GLN A 116 3.70 8.68 -20.11
CA GLN A 116 3.39 7.81 -21.26
C GLN A 116 4.54 7.74 -22.26
#